data_AF-A0A6M5J529-F1
#
_entry.id   AF-A0A6M5J529-F1
#
_cell.length_a   1.000
_cell.length_b   1.000
_cell.length_c   1.000
_cell.angle_alpha   90.00
_cell.angle_beta   90.00
_cell.angle_gamma   90.00
#
_symmetry.space_group_name_H-M   'P 1'
#
loop_
_entity.id
_entity.type
_entity.pdbx_description
1 polymer ?
#
loop_
_entity_poly.entity_id
_entity_poly.type
_entity_poly.pdbx_seq_one_letter_code
_entity_poly.pdbx_strand_id
1 'polypeptide(L)'
;MTQDIQPLHDLMTPETNVKRIMHTGTVWFGVAVGSTAVTLGLLLSSGWRPADLPGGLETLWWIASTVVVLSIGLIGWSGCPILEVDVPTADRNKSRTMQLGTMLFIIGGAAAMLAVLLSPAP
;
A
#
# COMPACT_ATOMS: atom_id res chain seq x y z
N MET A 1 -34.98 11.80 23.29
CA MET A 1 -34.30 11.22 22.11
C MET A 1 -33.15 10.39 22.66
N THR A 2 -33.43 9.14 23.01
CA THR A 2 -32.45 8.22 23.60
C THR A 2 -31.67 7.62 22.44
N GLN A 3 -30.40 8.00 22.27
CA GLN A 3 -29.56 7.36 21.27
C GLN A 3 -29.39 5.89 21.66
N ASP A 4 -29.90 5.01 20.81
CA ASP A 4 -29.74 3.57 20.90
C ASP A 4 -28.23 3.26 20.74
N ILE A 5 -27.53 3.06 21.85
CA ILE A 5 -26.13 2.63 21.82
C ILE A 5 -26.15 1.17 21.37
N GLN A 6 -26.07 0.97 20.06
CA GLN A 6 -25.87 -0.34 19.48
C GLN A 6 -24.62 -0.95 20.12
N PRO A 7 -24.70 -2.13 20.75
CA PRO A 7 -23.55 -2.75 21.36
C PRO A 7 -22.47 -2.98 20.29
N LEU A 8 -21.24 -2.57 20.57
CA LEU A 8 -20.10 -2.77 19.68
C LEU A 8 -20.02 -4.27 19.36
N HIS A 9 -20.14 -4.60 18.08
CA HIS A 9 -20.07 -6.00 17.65
C HIS A 9 -18.74 -6.60 18.10
N ASP A 10 -18.72 -7.86 18.56
CA ASP A 10 -17.53 -8.48 19.18
C ASP A 10 -16.28 -8.43 18.27
N LEU A 11 -16.48 -8.53 16.95
CA LEU A 11 -15.41 -8.39 15.95
C LEU A 11 -14.82 -6.98 15.84
N MET A 12 -15.52 -5.96 16.32
CA MET A 12 -15.14 -4.54 16.28
C MET A 12 -14.54 -4.07 17.60
N THR A 13 -14.36 -4.98 18.57
CA THR A 13 -13.56 -4.68 19.76
C THR A 13 -12.14 -4.27 19.34
N PRO A 14 -11.55 -3.21 19.93
CA PRO A 14 -10.26 -2.67 19.47
C PRO A 14 -9.14 -3.72 19.41
N GLU A 15 -9.10 -4.65 20.36
CA GLU A 15 -8.09 -5.72 20.41
C GLU A 15 -8.22 -6.70 19.24
N THR A 16 -9.45 -7.15 18.96
CA THR A 16 -9.75 -8.07 17.87
C THR A 16 -9.50 -7.40 16.53
N ASN A 17 -9.91 -6.14 16.37
CA ASN A 17 -9.71 -5.40 15.14
C ASN A 17 -8.23 -5.13 14.87
N VAL A 18 -7.44 -4.74 15.89
CA VAL A 18 -5.99 -4.55 15.75
C VAL A 18 -5.27 -5.84 15.34
N LYS A 19 -5.61 -7.00 15.94
CA LYS A 19 -5.07 -8.30 15.51
C LYS A 19 -5.44 -8.62 14.06
N ARG A 20 -6.68 -8.33 13.67
CA ARG A 20 -7.14 -8.50 12.29
C ARG A 20 -6.36 -7.63 11.32
N ILE A 21 -6.16 -6.35 11.65
CA ILE A 21 -5.41 -5.41 10.82
C ILE A 21 -3.94 -5.82 10.71
N MET A 22 -3.31 -6.32 11.77
CA MET A 22 -1.94 -6.84 11.69
C MET A 22 -1.83 -8.02 10.71
N HIS A 23 -2.76 -8.98 10.81
CA HIS A 23 -2.76 -10.13 9.91
C HIS A 23 -3.04 -9.72 8.46
N THR A 24 -4.09 -8.93 8.21
CA THR A 24 -4.40 -8.46 6.86
C THR A 24 -3.30 -7.57 6.31
N GLY A 25 -2.75 -6.66 7.12
CA GLY A 25 -1.61 -5.81 6.77
C GLY A 25 -0.38 -6.62 6.33
N THR A 26 -0.06 -7.70 7.06
CA THR A 26 1.04 -8.60 6.69
C THR A 26 0.80 -9.28 5.34
N VAL A 27 -0.42 -9.78 5.08
CA VAL A 27 -0.78 -10.40 3.80
C VAL A 27 -0.68 -9.37 2.67
N TRP A 28 -1.25 -8.19 2.85
CA TRP A 28 -1.21 -7.12 1.86
C TRP A 28 0.21 -6.62 1.60
N PHE A 29 1.06 -6.56 2.62
CA PHE A 29 2.48 -6.23 2.46
C PHE A 29 3.18 -7.24 1.56
N GLY A 30 2.97 -8.54 1.83
CA GLY A 30 3.52 -9.62 0.99
C GLY A 30 3.06 -9.54 -0.46
N VAL A 31 1.76 -9.27 -0.69
CA VAL A 31 1.20 -9.10 -2.05
C VAL A 31 1.78 -7.86 -2.73
N ALA A 32 1.88 -6.73 -2.03
CA ALA A 32 2.42 -5.49 -2.59
C ALA A 32 3.90 -5.65 -2.98
N VAL A 33 4.74 -6.14 -2.06
CA VAL A 33 6.16 -6.40 -2.34
C VAL A 33 6.33 -7.44 -3.44
N GLY A 34 5.59 -8.55 -3.37
CA GLY A 34 5.68 -9.63 -4.34
C GLY A 34 5.29 -9.20 -5.74
N SER A 35 4.16 -8.51 -5.90
CA SER A 35 3.73 -8.00 -7.20
C SER A 35 4.70 -6.95 -7.76
N THR A 36 5.18 -6.01 -6.93
CA THR A 36 6.21 -5.05 -7.36
C THR A 36 7.50 -5.75 -7.80
N ALA A 37 7.98 -6.73 -7.02
CA ALA A 37 9.19 -7.47 -7.35
C ALA A 37 9.05 -8.28 -8.65
N VAL A 38 7.90 -8.94 -8.87
CA VAL A 38 7.62 -9.68 -10.10
C VAL A 38 7.56 -8.73 -11.29
N THR A 39 6.76 -7.67 -11.22
CA THR A 39 6.61 -6.70 -12.31
C THR A 39 7.94 -6.04 -12.67
N LEU A 40 8.66 -5.51 -11.68
CA LEU A 40 9.94 -4.84 -11.90
C LEU A 40 11.01 -5.83 -12.37
N GLY A 41 11.02 -7.05 -11.82
CA GLY A 41 11.92 -8.12 -12.24
C GLY A 41 11.75 -8.47 -13.71
N LEU A 42 10.51 -8.62 -14.18
CA LEU A 42 10.22 -8.88 -15.59
C LEU A 42 10.66 -7.72 -16.50
N LEU A 43 10.36 -6.46 -16.13
CA LEU A 43 10.80 -5.29 -16.90
C LEU A 43 12.33 -5.21 -16.99
N LEU A 44 13.02 -5.34 -15.86
CA LEU A 44 14.48 -5.29 -15.86
C LEU A 44 15.10 -6.45 -16.65
N SER A 45 14.47 -7.64 -16.60
CA SER A 45 14.94 -8.81 -17.36
C SER A 45 14.76 -8.68 -18.87
N SER A 46 13.77 -7.90 -19.33
CA SER A 46 13.58 -7.61 -20.76
C SER A 46 14.54 -6.54 -21.29
N GLY A 47 15.35 -5.94 -20.40
CA GLY A 47 16.28 -4.86 -20.74
C GLY A 47 15.70 -3.45 -20.58
N TRP A 48 14.42 -3.32 -20.19
CA TRP A 48 13.75 -2.03 -20.00
C TRP A 48 14.44 -1.18 -18.91
N ARG A 49 14.68 0.10 -19.19
CA ARG A 49 15.17 1.07 -18.20
C ARG A 49 14.26 2.29 -18.12
N PRO A 50 14.08 2.88 -16.93
CA PRO A 50 13.32 4.13 -16.79
C PRO A 50 13.98 5.30 -17.53
N ALA A 51 15.29 5.25 -17.75
CA ALA A 51 16.05 6.26 -18.50
C ALA A 51 15.73 6.27 -20.01
N ASP A 52 15.08 5.23 -20.53
CA ASP A 52 14.67 5.16 -21.95
C ASP A 52 13.33 5.89 -22.20
N LEU A 53 12.67 6.37 -21.14
CA LEU A 53 11.41 7.10 -21.25
C LEU A 53 11.65 8.55 -21.69
N PRO A 54 10.78 9.12 -22.55
CA PRO A 54 10.79 10.56 -22.79
C PRO A 54 10.50 11.31 -21.49
N GLY A 55 11.16 12.47 -21.28
CA GLY A 55 11.29 13.10 -19.95
C GLY A 55 9.98 13.31 -19.15
N GLY A 56 8.85 13.54 -19.81
CA GLY A 56 7.54 13.60 -19.14
C GLY A 56 7.10 12.27 -18.54
N LEU A 57 7.28 11.17 -19.28
CA LEU A 57 6.98 9.81 -18.80
C LEU A 57 8.01 9.33 -17.78
N GLU A 58 9.28 9.69 -17.94
CA GLU A 58 10.32 9.41 -16.95
C GLU A 58 9.97 10.03 -15.59
N THR A 59 9.60 11.32 -15.60
CA THR A 59 9.20 12.03 -14.38
C THR A 59 7.97 11.40 -13.74
N LEU A 60 6.95 11.07 -14.55
CA LEU A 60 5.75 10.37 -14.08
C LEU A 60 6.10 9.03 -13.44
N TRP A 61 6.97 8.23 -14.06
CA TRP A 61 7.38 6.93 -13.55
C TRP A 61 8.08 7.03 -12.20
N TRP A 62 9.01 7.99 -12.01
CA TRP A 62 9.69 8.18 -10.73
C TRP A 62 8.76 8.67 -9.61
N ILE A 63 7.86 9.60 -9.91
CA ILE A 63 6.85 10.07 -8.95
C ILE A 63 5.94 8.89 -8.55
N ALA A 64 5.41 8.18 -9.53
CA ALA A 64 4.54 7.03 -9.30
C ALA A 64 5.25 5.92 -8.50
N SER A 65 6.51 5.63 -8.81
CA SER A 65 7.33 4.65 -8.09
C SER A 65 7.58 5.06 -6.65
N THR A 66 7.84 6.34 -6.40
CA THR A 66 7.98 6.88 -5.04
C THR A 66 6.68 6.71 -4.25
N VAL A 67 5.53 6.97 -4.88
CA VAL A 67 4.21 6.72 -4.28
C VAL A 67 4.01 5.25 -3.95
N VAL A 68 4.42 4.33 -4.82
CA VAL A 68 4.38 2.88 -4.54
C VAL A 68 5.28 2.52 -3.36
N VAL A 69 6.51 3.04 -3.26
CA VAL A 69 7.38 2.77 -2.11
C VAL A 69 6.76 3.27 -0.80
N LEU A 70 6.21 4.48 -0.78
CA LEU A 70 5.51 5.00 0.40
C LEU A 70 4.30 4.13 0.77
N SER A 71 3.56 3.65 -0.22
CA SER A 71 2.43 2.76 -0.01
C SER A 71 2.83 1.44 0.66
N ILE A 72 3.94 0.82 0.21
CA ILE A 72 4.48 -0.41 0.78
C ILE A 72 4.90 -0.17 2.25
N GLY A 73 5.53 0.97 2.55
CA GLY A 73 5.89 1.34 3.91
C GLY A 73 4.67 1.47 4.84
N LEU A 74 3.59 2.11 4.37
CA LEU A 74 2.35 2.27 5.14
C LEU A 74 1.63 0.93 5.39
N ILE A 75 1.59 0.04 4.39
CA ILE A 75 1.02 -1.31 4.52
C ILE A 75 1.90 -2.16 5.45
N GLY A 76 3.22 -2.06 5.35
CA GLY A 76 4.15 -2.75 6.26
C GLY A 76 3.92 -2.32 7.71
N TRP A 77 3.82 -1.01 7.96
CA TRP A 77 3.53 -0.47 9.29
C TRP A 77 2.18 -0.96 9.86
N SER A 78 1.15 -1.09 9.02
CA SER A 78 -0.15 -1.60 9.48
C SER A 78 -0.04 -3.06 9.96
N GLY A 79 0.86 -3.85 9.38
CA GLY A 79 1.16 -5.23 9.77
C GLY A 79 1.98 -5.40 11.06
N CYS A 80 2.85 -4.45 11.42
CA CYS A 80 3.77 -4.60 12.56
C CYS A 80 3.05 -4.58 13.93
N PRO A 81 3.46 -5.36 14.94
CA PRO A 81 2.91 -5.26 16.30
C PRO A 81 3.25 -3.91 16.94
N ILE A 82 2.25 -3.27 17.57
CA ILE A 82 2.42 -1.98 18.27
C ILE A 82 2.59 -2.23 19.76
N LEU A 83 3.65 -1.67 20.35
CA LEU A 83 3.96 -1.76 21.79
C LEU A 83 3.95 -0.40 22.51
N GLU A 84 3.87 0.70 21.76
CA GLU A 84 4.11 2.07 22.28
C GLU A 84 2.82 2.80 22.69
N VAL A 85 1.68 2.49 22.07
CA VAL A 85 0.41 3.22 22.28
C VAL A 85 -0.73 2.29 22.70
N ASP A 86 -1.78 2.87 23.28
CA ASP A 86 -2.99 2.16 23.67
C ASP A 86 -3.73 1.56 22.46
N VAL A 87 -4.54 0.52 22.71
CA VAL A 87 -5.22 -0.25 21.67
C VAL A 87 -6.17 0.60 20.81
N PRO A 88 -7.02 1.49 21.37
CA PRO A 88 -7.85 2.39 20.55
C PRO A 88 -7.05 3.32 19.63
N THR A 89 -5.90 3.83 20.08
CA THR A 89 -5.02 4.64 19.25
C THR A 89 -4.34 3.81 18.16
N ALA A 90 -3.86 2.62 18.51
CA ALA A 90 -3.29 1.66 17.54
C ALA A 90 -4.30 1.31 16.44
N ASP A 91 -5.56 1.05 16.80
CA ASP A 91 -6.65 0.71 15.88
C ASP A 91 -6.85 1.79 14.80
N ARG A 92 -7.02 3.05 15.24
CA ARG A 92 -7.22 4.19 14.33
C ARG A 92 -6.02 4.42 13.41
N ASN A 93 -4.80 4.38 13.95
CA ASN A 93 -3.59 4.59 13.17
C ASN A 93 -3.42 3.50 12.11
N LYS A 94 -3.57 2.23 12.50
CA LYS A 94 -3.41 1.09 11.60
C LYS A 94 -4.47 1.05 10.51
N SER A 95 -5.73 1.36 10.84
CA SER A 95 -6.81 1.43 9.86
C SER A 95 -6.52 2.51 8.80
N ARG A 96 -6.07 3.70 9.23
CA ARG A 96 -5.71 4.79 8.31
C ARG A 96 -4.51 4.46 7.44
N THR A 97 -3.43 3.89 8.01
CA THR A 97 -2.24 3.54 7.22
C THR A 97 -2.54 2.41 6.24
N MET A 98 -3.41 1.46 6.60
CA MET A 98 -3.87 0.41 5.69
C MET A 98 -4.66 1.00 4.51
N GLN A 99 -5.67 1.81 4.79
CA GLN A 99 -6.51 2.42 3.74
C GLN A 99 -5.70 3.33 2.82
N LEU A 100 -4.87 4.21 3.39
CA LEU A 100 -4.03 5.13 2.63
C LEU A 100 -2.97 4.36 1.85
N GLY A 101 -2.33 3.37 2.46
CA GLY A 101 -1.37 2.49 1.80
C GLY A 101 -1.98 1.79 0.59
N THR A 102 -3.12 1.12 0.75
CA THR A 102 -3.79 0.46 -0.38
C THR A 102 -4.19 1.45 -1.49
N MET A 103 -4.71 2.62 -1.14
CA MET A 103 -5.06 3.66 -2.12
C MET A 103 -3.84 4.12 -2.92
N LEU A 104 -2.74 4.44 -2.24
CA LEU A 104 -1.50 4.88 -2.88
C LEU A 104 -0.89 3.77 -3.75
N PHE A 105 -0.98 2.50 -3.34
CA PHE A 105 -0.49 1.37 -4.12
C PHE A 105 -1.25 1.25 -5.45
N ILE A 106 -2.58 1.40 -5.42
CA ILE A 106 -3.42 1.34 -6.63
C ILE A 106 -3.11 2.52 -7.56
N ILE A 107 -3.11 3.76 -7.03
CA ILE A 107 -2.89 4.96 -7.84
C ILE A 107 -1.47 5.00 -8.40
N GLY A 108 -0.47 4.80 -7.53
CA GLY A 108 0.94 4.79 -7.91
C GLY A 108 1.25 3.65 -8.88
N GLY A 109 0.75 2.44 -8.61
CA GLY A 109 0.92 1.29 -9.50
C GLY A 109 0.30 1.51 -10.88
N ALA A 110 -0.94 2.03 -10.93
CA ALA A 110 -1.61 2.35 -12.20
C ALA A 110 -0.85 3.44 -12.98
N ALA A 111 -0.40 4.50 -12.32
CA ALA A 111 0.37 5.57 -12.95
C ALA A 111 1.74 5.09 -13.47
N ALA A 112 2.44 4.25 -12.70
CA ALA A 112 3.71 3.67 -13.11
C ALA A 112 3.54 2.74 -14.32
N MET A 113 2.51 1.89 -14.30
CA MET A 113 2.21 1.00 -15.44
C MET A 113 1.74 1.77 -16.67
N LEU A 114 1.01 2.87 -16.50
CA LEU A 114 0.66 3.75 -17.61
C LEU A 114 1.92 4.35 -18.26
N ALA A 115 2.91 4.78 -17.47
CA ALA A 115 4.18 5.28 -18.02
C ALA A 115 4.94 4.20 -18.80
N VAL A 116 4.92 2.95 -18.32
CA VAL A 116 5.53 1.80 -19.03
C VAL A 116 4.78 1.48 -20.32
N LEU A 117 3.46 1.45 -20.31
CA LEU A 117 2.63 1.16 -21.50
C LEU A 117 2.74 2.22 -22.58
N LEU A 118 2.94 3.48 -22.17
CA LEU A 118 3.19 4.59 -23.09
C LEU A 118 4.67 4.70 -23.48
N SER A 119 5.54 3.83 -22.96
CA SER A 119 6.92 3.81 -23.40
C SER A 119 6.97 3.45 -24.89
N PRO A 120 7.82 4.12 -25.69
CA PRO A 120 8.06 3.67 -27.04
C PRO A 120 8.56 2.23 -26.97
N ALA A 121 7.98 1.34 -27.77
CA ALA A 121 8.55 0.00 -27.92
C ALA A 121 10.03 0.13 -28.30
N PRO A 122 10.92 -0.72 -27.76
CA PRO A 122 12.29 -0.79 -28.26
C PRO A 122 12.31 -1.11 -29.76
#